data_AF-A0A2K9MCI2-F1
#
_entry.id   AF-A0A2K9MCI2-F1
#
_cell.length_a   1.000
_cell.length_b   1.000
_cell.length_c   1.000
_cell.angle_alpha   90.00
_cell.angle_beta   90.00
_cell.angle_gamma   90.00
#
_symmetry.space_group_name_H-M   'P 1'
#
loop_
_entity.id
_entity.type
_entity.pdbx_description
1 polymer ?
#
loop_
_entity_poly.entity_id
_entity_poly.type
_entity_poly.pdbx_seq_one_letter_code
_entity_poly.pdbx_strand_id
1 'polypeptide(L)'
;MRRLIAAIVAFLVLLAAGWWGWSNPELLPAALREGISPRPPVAGGLSQRPVARPLVPQPEPEPAPPETPVQTAQPVPATPAAQDAPLPPDTGSDLARETERVAELAIAAADARARAAAVARAEAEAAEAAQADLRAALQPLLDAPAPVAAEVQAALQALPSAGNPLVERKRTLLVDQIRKIITQPYPAPDTAQAGSTPPPADATAPPDAAPSTTLRAPQIARIRELLS
;
A
#
# COMPACT_ATOMS: atom_id res chain seq x y z
N MET A 1 19.45 -19.64 -13.59
CA MET A 1 18.89 -19.02 -12.36
C MET A 1 19.58 -17.71 -11.97
N ARG A 2 20.91 -17.62 -11.82
CA ARG A 2 21.62 -16.38 -11.40
C ARG A 2 21.36 -15.16 -12.30
N ARG A 3 21.18 -15.37 -13.61
CA ARG A 3 20.88 -14.29 -14.58
C ARG A 3 19.47 -13.70 -14.44
N LEU A 4 18.49 -14.50 -13.98
CA LEU A 4 17.12 -14.05 -13.74
C LEU A 4 17.04 -13.15 -12.50
N ILE A 5 17.76 -13.53 -11.44
CA ILE A 5 17.84 -12.74 -10.20
C ILE A 5 18.47 -11.37 -10.48
N ALA A 6 19.55 -11.32 -11.28
CA ALA A 6 20.18 -10.06 -11.67
C ALA A 6 19.24 -9.13 -12.46
N ALA A 7 18.41 -9.69 -13.35
CA ALA A 7 17.42 -8.90 -14.10
C ALA A 7 16.32 -8.33 -13.19
N ILE A 8 15.84 -9.11 -12.22
CA ILE A 8 14.84 -8.66 -11.25
C ILE A 8 15.40 -7.54 -10.37
N VAL A 9 16.63 -7.68 -9.88
CA VAL A 9 17.29 -6.65 -9.07
C VAL A 9 17.48 -5.36 -9.87
N ALA A 10 17.94 -5.45 -11.13
CA ALA A 10 18.09 -4.27 -11.99
C ALA A 10 16.74 -3.56 -12.23
N PHE A 11 15.67 -4.33 -12.41
CA PHE A 11 14.33 -3.78 -12.61
C PHE A 11 13.79 -3.09 -11.34
N LEU A 12 14.04 -3.65 -10.15
CA LEU A 12 13.67 -3.05 -8.87
C LEU A 12 14.44 -1.75 -8.61
N VAL A 13 15.72 -1.68 -8.97
CA VAL A 13 16.54 -0.45 -8.85
C VAL A 13 16.02 0.65 -9.78
N LEU A 14 15.66 0.31 -11.02
CA LEU A 14 15.09 1.26 -11.98
C LEU A 14 13.72 1.80 -11.52
N LEU A 15 12.87 0.95 -10.94
CA LEU A 15 11.59 1.37 -10.37
C LEU A 15 11.77 2.30 -9.17
N ALA A 16 12.73 2.00 -8.28
CA ALA A 16 13.03 2.85 -7.14
C ALA A 16 13.56 4.24 -7.57
N ALA A 17 14.44 4.28 -8.58
CA ALA A 17 14.96 5.54 -9.12
C ALA A 17 13.87 6.38 -9.82
N GLY A 18 12.99 5.74 -10.59
CA GLY A 18 11.86 6.40 -11.24
C GLY A 18 10.84 6.96 -10.24
N TRP A 19 10.59 6.24 -9.14
CA TRP A 19 9.69 6.68 -8.08
C TRP A 19 10.24 7.89 -7.33
N TRP A 20 11.54 7.88 -7.03
CA TRP A 20 12.18 8.97 -6.27
C TRP A 20 12.21 10.30 -7.04
N GLY A 21 12.38 10.24 -8.37
CA GLY A 21 12.31 11.41 -9.26
C GLY A 21 10.91 12.02 -9.38
N TRP A 22 9.86 11.23 -9.18
CA TRP A 22 8.47 11.72 -9.21
C TRP A 22 8.01 12.29 -7.86
N SER A 23 8.52 11.77 -6.75
CA SER A 23 8.12 12.22 -5.40
C SER A 23 8.77 13.52 -4.94
N ASN A 24 9.85 14.00 -5.60
CA ASN A 24 10.56 15.23 -5.24
C ASN A 24 10.72 16.19 -6.43
N PRO A 25 9.62 16.78 -6.93
CA PRO A 25 9.69 17.80 -8.00
C PRO A 25 10.47 19.06 -7.56
N GLU A 26 10.60 19.25 -6.24
CA GLU A 26 11.41 20.26 -5.55
C GLU A 26 12.93 20.12 -5.75
N LEU A 27 13.40 19.02 -6.35
CA LEU A 27 14.81 18.81 -6.69
C LEU A 27 15.07 18.86 -8.20
N LEU A 28 14.02 19.08 -9.01
CA LEU A 28 14.17 19.26 -10.46
C LEU A 28 14.83 20.63 -10.74
N PRO A 29 15.80 20.67 -11.67
CA PRO A 29 16.41 21.92 -12.10
C PRO A 29 15.36 22.87 -12.66
N ALA A 30 15.50 24.17 -12.39
CA ALA A 30 14.49 25.19 -12.64
C ALA A 30 13.91 25.17 -14.08
N ALA A 31 14.72 24.78 -15.07
CA ALA A 31 14.33 24.66 -16.48
C ALA A 31 13.18 23.65 -16.75
N LEU A 32 12.92 22.70 -15.85
CA LEU A 32 11.82 21.72 -15.98
C LEU A 32 10.58 22.11 -15.15
N ARG A 33 10.68 23.05 -14.22
CA ARG A 33 9.53 23.51 -13.41
C ARG A 33 8.61 24.46 -14.17
N GLU A 34 9.15 25.24 -15.09
CA GLU A 34 8.37 26.22 -15.87
C GLU A 34 7.31 25.57 -16.77
N GLY A 35 7.42 24.27 -17.07
CA GLY A 35 6.44 23.55 -17.88
C GLY A 35 5.23 22.98 -17.14
N ILE A 36 5.18 22.99 -15.79
CA ILE A 36 4.23 22.17 -15.01
C ILE A 36 3.36 22.99 -14.02
N SER A 37 3.37 24.33 -14.05
CA SER A 37 2.48 25.11 -13.16
C SER A 37 1.19 25.60 -13.84
N PRO A 38 0.02 24.99 -13.55
CA PRO A 38 -1.25 25.69 -13.58
C PRO A 38 -1.36 26.60 -12.34
N ARG A 39 -1.48 27.90 -12.59
CA ARG A 39 -1.70 28.98 -11.64
C ARG A 39 -3.07 28.81 -10.95
N PRO A 40 -3.19 28.68 -9.61
CA PRO A 40 -4.48 28.85 -8.96
C PRO A 40 -4.75 30.35 -8.69
N PRO A 41 -6.02 30.82 -8.83
CA PRO A 41 -6.39 32.15 -8.43
C PRO A 41 -6.45 32.25 -6.90
N VAL A 42 -5.94 33.36 -6.39
CA VAL A 42 -6.05 33.81 -5.00
C VAL A 42 -7.51 34.14 -4.70
N ALA A 43 -8.10 33.50 -3.68
CA ALA A 43 -9.35 33.92 -3.05
C ALA A 43 -9.24 33.67 -1.54
N GLY A 44 -9.80 34.59 -0.76
CA GLY A 44 -9.62 34.74 0.69
C GLY A 44 -10.08 33.54 1.53
N GLY A 45 -9.91 33.48 2.83
CA GLY A 45 -9.73 34.54 3.82
C GLY A 45 -10.15 33.93 5.16
N LEU A 46 -9.31 34.15 6.18
CA LEU A 46 -9.59 34.25 7.62
C LEU A 46 -10.25 33.08 8.41
N SER A 47 -9.63 32.90 9.59
CA SER A 47 -10.17 32.35 10.85
C SER A 47 -10.22 30.83 10.99
N GLN A 48 -9.37 30.26 11.87
CA GLN A 48 -9.71 29.43 13.06
C GLN A 48 -8.49 29.40 14.02
N ARG A 49 -8.52 30.10 15.17
CA ARG A 49 -8.92 29.64 16.53
C ARG A 49 -7.77 28.92 17.29
N PRO A 50 -7.26 29.46 18.42
CA PRO A 50 -6.20 28.81 19.20
C PRO A 50 -6.77 27.61 19.96
N VAL A 51 -6.19 26.43 19.77
CA VAL A 51 -6.56 25.21 20.49
C VAL A 51 -5.78 25.15 21.81
N ALA A 52 -6.53 24.98 22.89
CA ALA A 52 -6.05 24.87 24.26
C ALA A 52 -5.21 23.60 24.48
N ARG A 53 -4.15 23.76 25.28
CA ARG A 53 -3.21 22.72 25.72
C ARG A 53 -3.91 21.76 26.69
N PRO A 54 -3.86 20.42 26.51
CA PRO A 54 -4.35 19.51 27.53
C PRO A 54 -3.43 19.54 28.76
N LEU A 55 -3.99 19.76 29.95
CA LEU A 55 -3.31 19.49 31.22
C LEU A 55 -3.15 17.97 31.37
N VAL A 56 -1.91 17.52 31.54
CA VAL A 56 -1.61 16.16 32.00
C VAL A 56 -1.84 16.10 33.52
N PRO A 57 -2.54 15.09 34.06
CA PRO A 57 -2.68 14.92 35.51
C PRO A 57 -1.32 14.61 36.13
N GLN A 58 -0.94 15.39 37.15
CA GLN A 58 0.25 15.18 37.97
C GLN A 58 -0.02 14.00 38.92
N PRO A 59 0.83 12.96 38.99
CA PRO A 59 0.67 11.92 39.99
C PRO A 59 1.05 12.45 41.38
N GLU A 60 0.24 12.06 42.37
CA GLU A 60 0.40 12.31 43.81
C GLU A 60 1.81 11.93 44.31
N PRO A 61 2.38 12.67 45.28
CA PRO A 61 3.63 12.28 45.93
C PRO A 61 3.42 11.08 46.86
N GLU A 62 4.14 9.99 46.59
CA GLU A 62 4.26 8.83 47.50
C GLU A 62 4.85 9.24 48.87
N PRO A 63 4.48 8.55 49.97
CA PRO A 63 4.98 8.82 51.30
C PRO A 63 6.45 8.41 51.43
N ALA A 64 7.23 9.22 52.14
CA ALA A 64 8.64 8.98 52.41
C ALA A 64 8.89 7.63 53.12
N PRO A 65 9.92 6.85 52.73
CA PRO A 65 10.29 5.64 53.45
C PRO A 65 10.93 5.97 54.81
N PRO A 66 10.87 5.04 55.78
CA PRO A 66 11.35 5.26 57.15
C PRO A 66 12.88 5.36 57.23
N GLU A 67 13.36 6.25 58.09
CA GLU A 67 14.78 6.47 58.39
C GLU A 67 15.43 5.19 58.94
N THR A 68 16.53 4.77 58.33
CA THR A 68 17.43 3.72 58.83
C THR A 68 18.50 4.35 59.75
N PRO A 69 19.00 3.60 60.76
CA PRO A 69 19.84 4.17 61.81
C PRO A 69 21.21 4.64 61.28
N VAL A 70 21.65 5.78 61.83
CA VAL A 70 22.93 6.45 61.54
C VAL A 70 24.09 5.47 61.69
N GLN A 71 24.64 5.02 60.57
CA GLN A 71 25.90 4.30 60.51
C GLN A 71 27.03 5.32 60.49
N THR A 72 27.80 5.40 61.57
CA THR A 72 28.96 6.26 61.73
C THR A 72 29.96 5.98 60.61
N ALA A 73 30.10 6.90 59.66
CA ALA A 73 31.03 6.78 58.55
C ALA A 73 32.49 6.81 59.08
N GLN A 74 33.26 5.78 58.75
CA GLN A 74 34.72 5.84 58.87
C GLN A 74 35.27 6.85 57.85
N PRO A 75 36.33 7.63 58.17
CA PRO A 75 36.92 8.56 57.23
C PRO A 75 37.57 7.78 56.08
N VAL A 76 37.00 7.92 54.88
CA VAL A 76 37.58 7.45 53.62
C VAL A 76 38.84 8.29 53.35
N PRO A 77 39.99 7.68 53.00
CA PRO A 77 41.17 8.45 52.59
C PRO A 77 40.82 9.29 51.36
N ALA A 78 41.21 10.57 51.41
CA ALA A 78 40.91 11.54 50.36
C ALA A 78 41.28 10.98 48.98
N THR A 79 40.28 10.77 48.14
CA THR A 79 40.49 10.58 46.69
C THR A 79 41.32 11.76 46.20
N PRO A 80 42.47 11.55 45.54
CA PRO A 80 43.20 12.66 44.95
C PRO A 80 42.25 13.42 44.03
N ALA A 81 42.22 14.75 44.16
CA ALA A 81 41.40 15.60 43.32
C ALA A 81 41.59 15.19 41.86
N ALA A 82 40.49 15.08 41.11
CA ALA A 82 40.54 14.85 39.68
C ALA A 82 41.56 15.83 39.10
N GLN A 83 42.67 15.31 38.58
CA GLN A 83 43.60 16.14 37.84
C GLN A 83 42.78 16.71 36.68
N ASP A 84 42.60 18.03 36.66
CA ASP A 84 42.09 18.78 35.52
C ASP A 84 43.08 18.61 34.37
N ALA A 85 43.07 17.42 33.76
CA ALA A 85 43.65 17.21 32.46
C ALA A 85 42.86 18.14 31.52
N PRO A 86 43.51 19.09 30.83
CA PRO A 86 42.81 19.93 29.89
C PRO A 86 42.14 19.01 28.87
N LEU A 87 40.80 19.02 28.85
CA LEU A 87 40.03 18.34 27.83
C LEU A 87 40.52 18.87 26.48
N PRO A 88 40.97 18.01 25.54
CA PRO A 88 41.38 18.46 24.22
C PRO A 88 40.22 19.26 23.59
N PRO A 89 40.45 20.52 23.18
CA PRO A 89 39.36 21.48 22.91
C PRO A 89 38.46 21.09 21.73
N ASP A 90 38.89 20.17 20.86
CA ASP A 90 38.27 19.98 19.54
C ASP A 90 37.81 18.53 19.23
N THR A 91 38.07 17.54 20.10
CA THR A 91 37.73 16.13 19.78
C THR A 91 36.29 15.75 20.09
N GLY A 92 35.60 16.51 20.93
CA GLY A 92 34.21 16.24 21.30
C GLY A 92 33.18 16.80 20.31
N SER A 93 33.49 17.93 19.64
CA SER A 93 32.49 18.67 18.86
C SER A 93 32.18 18.03 17.51
N ASP A 94 33.18 17.51 16.80
CA ASP A 94 32.96 16.94 15.46
C ASP A 94 32.35 15.55 15.54
N LEU A 95 32.80 14.73 16.49
CA LEU A 95 32.19 13.43 16.77
C LEU A 95 30.76 13.61 17.30
N ALA A 96 30.49 14.58 18.17
CA ALA A 96 29.12 14.89 18.62
C ALA A 96 28.22 15.29 17.44
N ARG A 97 28.68 16.21 16.57
CA ARG A 97 27.93 16.61 15.36
C ARG A 97 27.68 15.44 14.41
N GLU A 98 28.65 14.55 14.24
CA GLU A 98 28.49 13.36 13.40
C GLU A 98 27.48 12.39 14.01
N THR A 99 27.54 12.13 15.32
CA THR A 99 26.56 11.29 16.01
C THR A 99 25.15 11.88 15.99
N GLU A 100 25.02 13.21 16.09
CA GLU A 100 23.74 13.92 15.96
C GLU A 100 23.16 13.74 14.56
N ARG A 101 23.96 13.92 13.50
CA ARG A 101 23.52 13.67 12.11
C ARG A 101 23.10 12.22 11.89
N VAL A 102 23.86 11.26 12.43
CA VAL A 102 23.49 9.84 12.32
C VAL A 102 22.18 9.54 13.06
N ALA A 103 21.98 10.13 14.24
CA ALA A 103 20.74 10.00 14.99
C ALA A 103 19.54 10.62 14.24
N GLU A 104 19.70 11.81 13.66
CA GLU A 104 18.67 12.46 12.84
C GLU A 104 18.30 11.61 11.61
N LEU A 105 19.29 11.06 10.90
CA LEU A 105 19.04 10.17 9.76
C LEU A 105 18.35 8.87 10.19
N ALA A 106 18.71 8.32 11.35
CA ALA A 106 18.07 7.12 11.88
C ALA A 106 16.59 7.38 12.22
N ILE A 107 16.28 8.53 12.83
CA ILE A 107 14.90 8.95 13.12
C ILE A 107 14.12 9.16 11.82
N ALA A 108 14.68 9.87 10.85
CA ALA A 108 14.04 10.09 9.55
C ALA A 108 13.76 8.78 8.80
N ALA A 109 14.68 7.82 8.87
CA ALA A 109 14.48 6.49 8.29
C ALA A 109 13.39 5.69 9.00
N ALA A 110 13.30 5.79 10.33
CA ALA A 110 12.24 5.16 11.11
C ALA A 110 10.86 5.74 10.77
N ASP A 111 10.76 7.07 10.66
CA ASP A 111 9.53 7.76 10.27
C ASP A 111 9.09 7.39 8.85
N ALA A 112 10.04 7.29 7.92
CA ALA A 112 9.75 6.86 6.55
C ALA A 112 9.17 5.43 6.52
N ARG A 113 9.73 4.50 7.31
CA ARG A 113 9.22 3.14 7.44
C ARG A 113 7.83 3.11 8.07
N ALA A 114 7.59 3.90 9.10
CA ALA A 114 6.29 4.00 9.75
C ALA A 114 5.21 4.51 8.78
N ARG A 115 5.52 5.55 7.99
CA ARG A 115 4.62 6.06 6.95
C ARG A 115 4.34 5.02 5.86
N ALA A 116 5.38 4.32 5.39
CA ALA A 116 5.21 3.25 4.40
C ALA A 116 4.30 2.13 4.93
N ALA A 117 4.46 1.73 6.19
CA ALA A 117 3.60 0.72 6.81
C ALA A 117 2.14 1.22 6.95
N ALA A 118 1.94 2.49 7.30
CA ALA A 118 0.59 3.07 7.38
C ALA A 118 -0.11 3.09 6.02
N VAL A 119 0.60 3.47 4.95
CA VAL A 119 0.08 3.43 3.57
C VAL A 119 -0.25 2.00 3.16
N ALA A 120 0.62 1.03 3.45
CA ALA A 120 0.39 -0.37 3.13
C ALA A 120 -0.88 -0.92 3.82
N ARG A 121 -1.12 -0.54 5.08
CA ARG A 121 -2.35 -0.91 5.81
C ARG A 121 -3.59 -0.29 5.17
N ALA A 122 -3.55 1.02 4.88
CA ALA A 122 -4.66 1.71 4.22
C ALA A 122 -4.99 1.12 2.84
N GLU A 123 -3.97 0.69 2.09
CA GLU A 123 -4.17 0.01 0.81
C GLU A 123 -4.76 -1.40 0.96
N ALA A 124 -4.38 -2.15 2.00
CA ALA A 124 -4.94 -3.45 2.29
C ALA A 124 -6.42 -3.34 2.69
N GLU A 125 -6.74 -2.43 3.62
CA GLU A 125 -8.12 -2.13 4.03
C GLU A 125 -8.97 -1.68 2.83
N ALA A 126 -8.41 -0.85 1.94
CA ALA A 126 -9.12 -0.42 0.74
C ALA A 126 -9.38 -1.56 -0.26
N ALA A 127 -8.45 -2.52 -0.37
CA ALA A 127 -8.62 -3.69 -1.21
C ALA A 127 -9.69 -4.63 -0.67
N GLU A 128 -9.68 -4.90 0.64
CA GLU A 128 -10.69 -5.72 1.32
C GLU A 128 -12.09 -5.09 1.20
N ALA A 129 -12.21 -3.77 1.41
CA ALA A 129 -13.47 -3.05 1.23
C ALA A 129 -13.98 -3.15 -0.22
N ALA A 130 -13.11 -2.95 -1.21
CA ALA A 130 -13.47 -3.07 -2.62
C ALA A 130 -13.92 -4.50 -2.98
N GLN A 131 -13.27 -5.53 -2.43
CA GLN A 131 -13.66 -6.92 -2.61
C GLN A 131 -15.01 -7.21 -1.95
N ALA A 132 -15.24 -6.71 -0.74
CA ALA A 132 -16.51 -6.89 -0.03
C ALA A 132 -17.68 -6.26 -0.79
N ASP A 133 -17.51 -5.04 -1.30
CA ASP A 133 -18.51 -4.34 -2.13
C ASP A 133 -18.85 -5.13 -3.40
N LEU A 134 -17.80 -5.59 -4.11
CA LEU A 134 -17.97 -6.37 -5.34
C LEU A 134 -18.59 -7.74 -5.06
N ARG A 135 -18.19 -8.39 -3.97
CA ARG A 135 -18.79 -9.67 -3.54
C ARG A 135 -20.27 -9.48 -3.26
N ALA A 136 -20.65 -8.47 -2.46
CA ALA A 136 -22.05 -8.19 -2.16
C ALA A 136 -22.90 -7.95 -3.42
N ALA A 137 -22.34 -7.25 -4.42
CA ALA A 137 -23.05 -6.97 -5.67
C ALA A 137 -23.15 -8.20 -6.60
N LEU A 138 -22.12 -9.04 -6.66
CA LEU A 138 -22.03 -10.11 -7.67
C LEU A 138 -22.44 -11.49 -7.15
N GLN A 139 -22.32 -11.75 -5.85
CA GLN A 139 -22.72 -13.01 -5.21
C GLN A 139 -24.10 -13.52 -5.67
N PRO A 140 -25.20 -12.73 -5.66
CA PRO A 140 -26.51 -13.23 -6.07
C PRO A 140 -26.56 -13.62 -7.55
N LEU A 141 -25.76 -12.98 -8.40
CA LEU A 141 -25.69 -13.29 -9.82
C LEU A 141 -24.84 -14.53 -10.07
N LEU A 142 -23.75 -14.71 -9.33
CA LEU A 142 -22.85 -15.87 -9.46
C LEU A 142 -23.43 -17.15 -8.88
N ASP A 143 -24.36 -17.05 -7.93
CA ASP A 143 -25.04 -18.19 -7.31
C ASP A 143 -26.31 -18.60 -8.07
N ALA A 144 -26.70 -17.86 -9.12
CA ALA A 144 -27.79 -18.23 -10.01
C ALA A 144 -27.48 -19.54 -10.78
N PRO A 145 -28.50 -20.34 -11.15
CA PRO A 145 -28.29 -21.63 -11.83
C PRO A 145 -27.70 -21.48 -13.24
N ALA A 146 -27.90 -20.34 -13.88
CA ALA A 146 -27.36 -20.01 -15.20
C ALA A 146 -26.94 -18.52 -15.23
N PRO A 147 -25.78 -18.17 -14.66
CA PRO A 147 -25.35 -16.78 -14.53
C PRO A 147 -25.12 -16.14 -15.91
N VAL A 148 -25.79 -15.04 -16.19
CA VAL A 148 -25.72 -14.35 -17.49
C VAL A 148 -24.60 -13.30 -17.44
N ALA A 149 -23.67 -13.36 -18.40
CA ALA A 149 -22.53 -12.46 -18.46
C ALA A 149 -22.94 -10.97 -18.57
N ALA A 150 -24.02 -10.70 -19.31
CA ALA A 150 -24.56 -9.34 -19.46
C ALA A 150 -25.09 -8.76 -18.13
N GLU A 151 -25.74 -9.57 -17.29
CA GLU A 151 -26.25 -9.15 -15.99
C GLU A 151 -25.09 -8.82 -15.03
N VAL A 152 -24.06 -9.66 -15.03
CA VAL A 152 -22.83 -9.40 -14.27
C VAL A 152 -22.16 -8.10 -14.74
N GLN A 153 -22.07 -7.87 -16.04
CA GLN A 153 -21.53 -6.60 -16.57
C GLN A 153 -22.39 -5.38 -16.22
N ALA A 154 -23.72 -5.52 -16.21
CA ALA A 154 -24.62 -4.46 -15.81
C ALA A 154 -24.47 -4.11 -14.33
N ALA A 155 -24.38 -5.13 -13.45
CA ALA A 155 -24.13 -4.93 -12.03
C ALA A 155 -22.80 -4.23 -11.76
N LEU A 156 -21.74 -4.57 -12.51
CA LEU A 156 -20.44 -3.89 -12.42
C LEU A 156 -20.50 -2.41 -12.83
N GLN A 157 -21.39 -2.05 -13.76
CA GLN A 157 -21.57 -0.65 -14.20
C GLN A 157 -22.47 0.15 -13.26
N ALA A 158 -23.40 -0.51 -12.56
CA ALA A 158 -24.34 0.11 -11.65
C ALA A 158 -23.78 0.34 -10.23
N LEU A 159 -22.52 -0.04 -9.97
CA LEU A 159 -21.89 0.14 -8.66
C LEU A 159 -21.81 1.65 -8.30
N PRO A 160 -22.34 2.07 -7.14
CA PRO A 160 -22.28 3.46 -6.71
C PRO A 160 -20.83 3.88 -6.46
N SER A 161 -20.44 5.13 -6.67
CA SER A 161 -19.07 5.57 -6.35
C SER A 161 -18.72 5.31 -4.88
N ALA A 162 -17.53 4.76 -4.63
CA ALA A 162 -17.02 4.59 -3.29
C ALA A 162 -16.66 5.97 -2.70
N GLY A 163 -17.06 6.22 -1.45
CA GLY A 163 -16.72 7.46 -0.76
C GLY A 163 -15.22 7.64 -0.48
N ASN A 164 -14.42 6.59 -0.67
CA ASN A 164 -12.97 6.59 -0.51
C ASN A 164 -12.27 6.39 -1.87
N PRO A 165 -11.37 7.30 -2.30
CA PRO A 165 -10.71 7.22 -3.60
C PRO A 165 -9.76 6.00 -3.74
N LEU A 166 -9.18 5.51 -2.64
CA LEU A 166 -8.36 4.29 -2.67
C LEU A 166 -9.22 3.06 -2.94
N VAL A 167 -10.38 2.98 -2.29
CA VAL A 167 -11.37 1.90 -2.52
C VAL A 167 -11.85 1.95 -3.96
N GLU A 168 -12.21 3.14 -4.46
CA GLU A 168 -12.62 3.31 -5.85
C GLU A 168 -11.56 2.80 -6.82
N ARG A 169 -10.29 3.19 -6.62
CA ARG A 169 -9.18 2.73 -7.46
C ARG A 169 -8.99 1.22 -7.43
N LYS A 170 -9.00 0.61 -6.23
CA LYS A 170 -8.87 -0.85 -6.10
C LYS A 170 -10.05 -1.56 -6.76
N ARG A 171 -11.26 -1.02 -6.60
CA ARG A 171 -12.47 -1.52 -7.25
C ARG A 171 -12.35 -1.47 -8.77
N THR A 172 -11.95 -0.34 -9.37
CA THR A 172 -11.78 -0.25 -10.83
C THR A 172 -10.83 -1.33 -11.35
N LEU A 173 -9.71 -1.58 -10.66
CA LEU A 173 -8.76 -2.63 -11.06
C LEU A 173 -9.38 -4.03 -11.00
N LEU A 174 -10.16 -4.33 -9.94
CA LEU A 174 -10.86 -5.61 -9.81
C LEU A 174 -11.96 -5.77 -10.86
N VAL A 175 -12.72 -4.71 -11.14
CA VAL A 175 -13.75 -4.69 -12.20
C VAL A 175 -13.14 -4.99 -13.57
N ASP A 176 -11.99 -4.37 -13.89
CA ASP A 176 -11.28 -4.64 -15.15
C ASP A 176 -10.79 -6.10 -15.24
N GLN A 177 -10.32 -6.67 -14.14
CA GLN A 177 -9.92 -8.08 -14.09
C GLN A 177 -11.12 -9.01 -14.29
N ILE A 178 -12.27 -8.73 -13.64
CA ILE A 178 -13.51 -9.49 -13.82
C ILE A 178 -13.98 -9.39 -15.27
N ARG A 179 -13.98 -8.19 -15.86
CA ARG A 179 -14.35 -7.98 -17.26
C ARG A 179 -13.47 -8.82 -18.20
N LYS A 180 -12.15 -8.86 -17.96
CA LYS A 180 -11.22 -9.71 -18.72
C LYS A 180 -11.58 -11.20 -18.61
N ILE A 181 -11.96 -11.68 -17.42
CA ILE A 181 -12.38 -13.08 -17.21
C ILE A 181 -13.66 -13.39 -18.01
N ILE A 182 -14.64 -12.47 -17.99
CA ILE A 182 -15.90 -12.61 -18.72
C ILE A 182 -15.66 -12.67 -20.23
N THR A 183 -14.77 -11.82 -20.75
CA THR A 183 -14.49 -11.72 -22.19
C THR A 183 -13.47 -12.75 -22.71
N GLN A 184 -12.82 -13.51 -21.84
CA GLN A 184 -11.82 -14.48 -22.27
C GLN A 184 -12.47 -15.63 -23.05
N PRO A 185 -11.99 -15.93 -24.28
CA PRO A 185 -12.47 -17.08 -25.02
C PRO A 185 -12.04 -18.34 -24.29
N TYR A 186 -13.00 -19.07 -23.73
CA TYR A 186 -12.72 -20.38 -23.16
C TYR A 186 -12.82 -21.41 -24.28
N PRO A 187 -11.78 -22.23 -24.53
CA PRO A 187 -11.91 -23.32 -25.49
C PRO A 187 -13.12 -24.16 -25.09
N ALA A 188 -13.96 -24.47 -26.07
CA ALA A 188 -15.01 -25.47 -25.86
C ALA A 188 -14.33 -26.76 -25.36
N PRO A 189 -14.94 -27.50 -24.41
CA PRO A 189 -14.44 -28.82 -24.09
C PRO A 189 -14.33 -29.60 -25.40
N ASP A 190 -13.15 -30.15 -25.68
CA ASP A 190 -12.90 -30.99 -26.84
C ASP A 190 -13.94 -32.12 -26.85
N THR A 191 -14.96 -31.99 -27.70
CA THR A 191 -15.76 -33.13 -28.15
C THR A 191 -14.99 -33.97 -29.18
N ALA A 192 -13.69 -33.75 -29.34
CA ALA A 192 -12.79 -34.44 -30.26
C ALA A 192 -12.32 -35.83 -29.78
N GLN A 193 -13.07 -36.49 -28.90
CA GLN A 193 -12.91 -37.92 -28.59
C GLN A 193 -14.22 -38.70 -28.72
N ALA A 194 -14.93 -38.49 -29.83
CA ALA A 194 -15.93 -39.43 -30.31
C ALA A 194 -15.76 -39.63 -31.82
N GLY A 195 -15.07 -40.71 -32.19
CA GLY A 195 -15.14 -41.31 -33.53
C GLY A 195 -14.44 -40.55 -34.65
N SER A 196 -13.21 -40.95 -34.96
CA SER A 196 -12.63 -40.74 -36.29
C SER A 196 -13.41 -41.56 -37.33
N THR A 197 -14.58 -41.07 -37.73
CA THR A 197 -15.24 -41.47 -38.97
C THR A 197 -15.15 -40.26 -39.90
N PRO A 198 -14.47 -40.34 -41.06
CA PRO A 198 -14.41 -39.20 -41.98
C PRO A 198 -15.83 -38.87 -42.46
N PRO A 199 -16.27 -37.60 -42.42
CA PRO A 199 -17.56 -37.22 -42.95
C PRO A 199 -17.57 -37.31 -44.49
N PRO A 200 -18.71 -37.61 -45.13
CA PRO A 200 -18.87 -37.41 -46.57
C PRO A 200 -18.68 -35.92 -46.91
N ALA A 201 -18.17 -35.65 -48.12
CA ALA A 201 -17.64 -34.37 -48.58
C ALA A 201 -18.65 -33.21 -48.74
N ASP A 202 -19.77 -33.21 -48.03
CA ASP A 202 -20.85 -32.22 -48.16
C ASP A 202 -21.34 -31.67 -46.79
N ALA A 203 -20.46 -31.61 -45.79
CA ALA A 203 -20.78 -30.95 -44.52
C ALA A 203 -20.37 -29.48 -44.57
N THR A 204 -21.34 -28.61 -44.86
CA THR A 204 -21.28 -27.17 -44.62
C THR A 204 -20.73 -26.90 -43.22
N ALA A 205 -19.71 -26.04 -43.12
CA ALA A 205 -19.11 -25.64 -41.84
C ALA A 205 -20.20 -25.20 -40.85
N PRO A 206 -20.17 -25.65 -39.58
CA PRO A 206 -21.13 -25.16 -38.59
C PRO A 206 -20.95 -23.64 -38.43
N PRO A 207 -22.05 -22.87 -38.39
CA PRO A 207 -21.97 -21.43 -38.24
C PRO A 207 -21.36 -21.06 -36.89
N ASP A 208 -20.67 -19.92 -36.88
CA ASP A 208 -20.16 -19.18 -35.73
C ASP A 208 -20.75 -19.62 -34.39
N ALA A 209 -19.89 -20.12 -33.50
CA ALA A 209 -20.24 -20.30 -32.10
C ALA A 209 -20.66 -18.93 -31.54
N ALA A 210 -21.96 -18.73 -31.38
CA ALA A 210 -22.52 -17.55 -30.74
C ALA A 210 -21.76 -17.28 -29.41
N PRO A 211 -21.45 -16.02 -29.08
CA PRO A 211 -20.85 -15.71 -27.79
C PRO A 211 -21.74 -16.30 -26.71
N SER A 212 -21.21 -17.24 -25.94
CA SER A 212 -21.96 -17.87 -24.86
C SER A 212 -22.42 -16.78 -23.90
N THR A 213 -23.73 -16.49 -23.89
CA THR A 213 -24.34 -15.44 -23.05
C THR A 213 -24.28 -15.81 -21.57
N THR A 214 -24.14 -17.10 -21.27
CA THR A 214 -23.97 -17.66 -19.92
C THR A 214 -22.50 -17.80 -19.55
N LEU A 215 -22.16 -17.42 -18.33
CA LEU A 215 -20.83 -17.64 -17.75
C LEU A 215 -20.59 -19.13 -17.52
N ARG A 216 -19.39 -19.60 -17.87
CA ARG A 216 -18.99 -20.99 -17.66
C ARG A 216 -18.46 -21.19 -16.24
N ALA A 217 -18.59 -22.41 -15.71
CA ALA A 217 -18.04 -22.81 -14.41
C ALA A 217 -16.60 -22.32 -14.12
N PRO A 218 -15.62 -22.43 -15.04
CA PRO A 218 -14.27 -21.91 -14.77
C PRO A 218 -14.19 -20.39 -14.67
N GLN A 219 -15.03 -19.65 -15.40
CA GLN A 219 -15.10 -18.19 -15.29
C GLN A 219 -15.68 -17.79 -13.92
N ILE A 220 -16.75 -18.47 -13.48
CA ILE A 220 -17.37 -18.24 -12.16
C ILE A 220 -16.37 -18.53 -11.04
N ALA A 221 -15.65 -19.66 -11.12
CA ALA A 221 -14.63 -20.03 -10.13
C ALA A 221 -13.53 -18.96 -10.02
N ARG A 222 -13.03 -18.45 -11.15
CA ARG A 222 -11.99 -17.42 -11.18
C ARG A 222 -12.47 -16.06 -10.68
N ILE A 223 -13.73 -15.70 -10.94
CA ILE A 223 -14.34 -14.50 -10.36
C ILE A 223 -14.46 -14.66 -8.85
N ARG A 224 -14.87 -15.84 -8.35
CA ARG A 224 -14.95 -16.11 -6.91
C ARG A 224 -13.59 -16.07 -6.22
N GLU A 225 -12.55 -16.62 -6.84
CA GLU A 225 -11.17 -16.56 -6.31
C GLU A 225 -10.65 -15.12 -6.22
N LEU A 226 -10.98 -14.28 -7.19
CA LEU A 226 -10.60 -12.86 -7.17
C LEU A 226 -11.33 -12.07 -6.07
N LEU A 227 -12.51 -12.55 -5.68
CA LEU A 227 -13.37 -11.97 -4.66
C LEU A 227 -13.27 -12.69 -3.31
N SER A 228 -12.35 -13.64 -3.10
CA SER A 228 -12.13 -14.31 -1.79
C SER A 228 -11.09 -13.57 -0.99
#